data_AF-A0A1V5GE07-F1
#
_entry.id   AF-A0A1V5GE07-F1
#
_cell.length_a   1.000
_cell.length_b   1.000
_cell.length_c   1.000
_cell.angle_alpha   90.00
_cell.angle_beta   90.00
_cell.angle_gamma   90.00
#
_symmetry.space_group_name_H-M   'P 1'
#
loop_
_entity.id
_entity.type
_entity.pdbx_description
1 polymer ?
#
loop_
_entity_poly.entity_id
_entity_poly.type
_entity_poly.pdbx_seq_one_letter_code
_entity_poly.pdbx_strand_id
1 'polypeptide(L)' 'MPDNPSFQEIDGLFNRFHSEFEAIVMDMLGDKVSYNLLSCVFCDLDETQEEYHNKLSELYGKDGEDNG' A
#
# COMPACT_ATOMS: atom_id res chain seq x y z
N MET A 1 -1.56 -15.36 -23.55
CA MET A 1 -2.15 -14.59 -22.43
C MET A 1 -1.23 -13.42 -22.19
N PRO A 2 -1.72 -12.21 -21.83
CA PRO A 2 -0.80 -11.20 -21.31
C PRO A 2 -0.07 -11.80 -20.11
N ASP A 3 1.21 -11.51 -19.97
CA ASP A 3 1.99 -11.96 -18.82
C ASP A 3 1.34 -11.38 -17.55
N ASN A 4 1.23 -12.21 -16.51
CA ASN A 4 0.79 -11.71 -15.21
C ASN A 4 1.82 -10.67 -14.75
N PRO A 5 1.38 -9.51 -14.25
CA PRO A 5 2.30 -8.50 -13.72
C PRO A 5 3.11 -9.09 -12.58
N SER A 6 4.38 -8.70 -12.49
CA SER A 6 5.27 -9.15 -11.43
C SER A 6 4.84 -8.60 -10.06
N PHE A 7 5.30 -9.27 -8.99
CA PHE A 7 5.17 -8.78 -7.61
C PHE A 7 5.60 -7.31 -7.50
N GLN A 8 6.77 -6.98 -8.05
CA GLN A 8 7.37 -5.65 -7.97
C GLN A 8 6.52 -4.58 -8.68
N GLU A 9 5.88 -4.93 -9.79
CA GLU A 9 4.98 -4.01 -10.51
C GLU A 9 3.70 -3.73 -9.72
N ILE A 10 3.11 -4.76 -9.11
CA ILE A 10 1.91 -4.60 -8.29
C ILE A 10 2.21 -3.85 -6.99
N ASP A 11 3.26 -4.27 -6.29
CA ASP A 11 3.72 -3.67 -5.03
C ASP A 11 4.09 -2.19 -5.23
N GLY A 12 4.86 -1.89 -6.29
CA GLY A 12 5.23 -0.53 -6.65
C GLY A 12 4.02 0.35 -6.98
N LEU A 13 3.01 -0.20 -7.66
CA LEU A 13 1.76 0.52 -7.95
C LEU A 13 0.99 0.84 -6.67
N PHE A 14 0.90 -0.12 -5.75
CA PHE A 14 0.20 0.09 -4.48
C PHE A 14 0.93 1.11 -3.59
N ASN A 15 2.25 1.02 -3.46
CA ASN A 15 3.06 2.00 -2.72
C ASN A 15 2.83 3.43 -3.24
N ARG A 16 2.80 3.61 -4.57
CA ARG A 16 2.51 4.91 -5.17
C ARG A 16 1.10 5.39 -4.85
N PHE A 17 0.10 4.51 -5.00
CA PHE A 17 -1.29 4.84 -4.66
C PHE A 17 -1.42 5.25 -3.19
N HIS A 18 -0.81 4.50 -2.27
CA HIS A 18 -0.82 4.79 -0.85
C HIS A 18 -0.25 6.19 -0.57
N SER A 19 0.94 6.51 -1.06
CA SER A 19 1.55 7.84 -0.85
C SER A 19 0.73 8.98 -1.47
N GLU A 20 0.16 8.78 -2.66
CA GLU A 20 -0.73 9.78 -3.27
C GLU A 20 -2.02 9.98 -2.45
N PHE A 21 -2.57 8.89 -1.89
CA PHE A 21 -3.74 8.95 -1.01
C PHE A 21 -3.44 9.69 0.29
N GLU A 22 -2.32 9.40 0.97
CA GLU A 22 -1.90 10.13 2.16
C GLU A 22 -1.74 11.63 1.89
N ALA A 23 -1.12 11.99 0.76
CA ALA A 23 -0.97 13.38 0.35
C ALA A 23 -2.32 14.07 0.14
N ILE A 24 -3.30 13.39 -0.48
CA ILE A 24 -4.67 13.90 -0.64
C ILE A 24 -5.33 14.10 0.72
N VAL A 25 -5.22 13.15 1.64
CA VAL A 25 -5.77 13.26 3.00
C VAL A 25 -5.15 14.44 3.74
N MET A 26 -3.82 14.61 3.65
CA MET A 26 -3.11 15.72 4.26
C MET A 26 -3.52 17.08 3.66
N ASP A 27 -3.66 17.19 2.34
CA ASP A 27 -4.13 18.42 1.70
C ASP A 27 -5.57 18.78 2.10
N MET A 28 -6.43 17.75 2.20
CA MET A 28 -7.84 17.96 2.54
C MET A 28 -8.06 18.25 4.03
N LEU A 29 -7.33 17.58 4.92
CA LEU A 29 -7.63 17.49 6.34
C LEU A 29 -6.49 17.90 7.27
N GLY A 30 -5.25 18.01 6.78
CA GLY A 30 -4.03 18.25 7.58
C GLY A 30 -4.17 19.38 8.60
N ASP A 31 -4.76 20.50 8.18
CA ASP A 31 -4.97 21.69 9.02
C ASP A 31 -6.36 21.74 9.69
N LYS A 32 -7.26 20.81 9.36
CA LYS A 32 -8.68 20.83 9.78
C LYS A 32 -8.98 19.89 10.94
N VAL A 33 -8.12 18.89 11.17
CA VAL A 33 -8.30 17.90 12.23
C VAL A 33 -7.06 17.81 13.11
N SER A 34 -7.18 17.14 14.26
CA SER A 34 -6.04 16.98 15.15
C SER A 34 -5.00 16.03 14.55
N TYR A 35 -3.72 16.34 14.80
CA TYR A 35 -2.61 15.46 14.45
C TYR A 35 -2.82 14.03 14.95
N ASN A 36 -3.32 13.86 16.18
CA ASN A 36 -3.57 12.53 16.74
C ASN A 36 -4.59 11.74 15.94
N LEU A 37 -5.65 12.39 15.42
CA LEU A 37 -6.65 11.71 14.60
C LEU A 37 -6.05 11.30 13.25
N LEU A 38 -5.28 12.19 12.60
CA LEU A 38 -4.60 11.86 11.33
C LEU A 38 -3.59 10.73 11.52
N SER A 39 -2.83 10.76 12.61
CA SER A 39 -1.89 9.71 12.95
C SER A 39 -2.59 8.35 13.12
N CYS A 40 -3.76 8.30 13.77
CA CYS A 40 -4.54 7.06 13.85
C CYS A 40 -4.98 6.57 12.46
N VAL A 41 -5.48 7.48 11.62
CA VAL A 41 -5.93 7.13 10.26
C VAL A 41 -4.78 6.58 9.42
N PHE A 42 -3.59 7.18 9.47
CA PHE A 42 -2.44 6.68 8.72
C PHE A 42 -1.87 5.38 9.31
N CYS A 43 -1.90 5.20 10.64
CA CYS A 43 -1.57 3.90 11.23
C CYS A 43 -2.51 2.78 10.72
N ASP A 44 -3.83 3.01 10.71
CA ASP A 44 -4.79 2.03 10.19
C ASP A 44 -4.56 1.74 8.68
N LEU A 45 -4.14 2.76 7.93
CA LEU A 45 -3.81 2.63 6.52
C LEU A 45 -2.51 1.83 6.29
N ASP A 46 -1.48 2.07 7.10
CA ASP A 46 -0.22 1.34 7.10
C ASP A 46 -0.43 -0.14 7.43
N GLU A 47 -1.25 -0.44 8.45
CA GLU A 47 -1.62 -1.82 8.79
C GLU A 47 -2.32 -2.51 7.61
N THR A 48 -3.23 -1.80 6.94
CA THR A 48 -3.90 -2.32 5.73
C THR A 48 -2.92 -2.57 4.59
N GLN A 49 -1.91 -1.71 4.42
CA GLN A 49 -0.84 -1.89 3.43
C GLN A 49 0.03 -3.10 3.76
N GLU A 50 0.38 -3.30 5.04
CA GLU A 50 1.15 -4.46 5.46
C GLU A 50 0.40 -5.77 5.17
N GLU A 51 -0.90 -5.84 5.47
CA GLU A 51 -1.74 -6.99 5.12
C GLU A 51 -1.77 -7.24 3.61
N TYR A 52 -1.87 -6.17 2.80
CA TYR A 52 -1.81 -6.25 1.35
C TYR A 52 -0.48 -6.83 0.87
N HIS A 53 0.66 -6.30 1.34
CA HIS A 53 1.99 -6.78 0.96
C HIS A 53 2.23 -8.23 1.39
N ASN A 54 1.80 -8.60 2.60
CA ASN A 54 1.86 -9.99 3.07
C ASN A 54 1.07 -10.92 2.15
N LYS A 55 -0.15 -10.52 1.77
CA LYS A 55 -0.97 -11.34 0.87
C LYS A 55 -0.40 -11.43 -0.53
N LEU A 56 0.15 -10.33 -1.03
CA LEU A 56 0.79 -10.28 -2.33
C LEU A 56 2.04 -11.19 -2.34
N SER A 57 2.83 -11.19 -1.26
CA SER A 57 3.99 -12.07 -1.11
C SER A 57 3.58 -13.55 -1.04
N GLU A 58 2.48 -13.90 -0.36
CA GLU A 58 1.95 -15.27 -0.38
C GLU A 58 1.56 -15.73 -1.80
N LEU A 59 1.02 -14.84 -2.63
CA LEU A 59 0.57 -15.16 -3.99
C LEU A 59 1.73 -15.34 -4.98
N TYR A 60 2.79 -14.54 -4.85
CA TYR A 60 3.94 -14.53 -5.76
C TYR A 60 5.16 -15.31 -5.23
N GLY A 61 5.14 -15.77 -3.98
CA GLY A 61 6.28 -16.36 -3.28
C GLY A 61 7.17 -15.28 -2.65
N LYS A 62 7.90 -15.63 -1.58
CA LYS A 62 8.74 -14.69 -0.81
C LYS A 62 9.90 -14.06 -1.60
N ASP A 63 10.20 -14.55 -2.81
CA ASP A 63 11.26 -14.05 -3.67
C ASP A 63 10.87 -13.98 -5.17
N GLY A 64 9.60 -14.14 -5.55
CA GLY A 64 9.23 -14.32 -6.97
C GLY A 64 9.81 -15.59 -7.62
N GLU A 65 10.52 -16.42 -6.85
CA GLU A 65 11.01 -17.75 -7.18
C GLU A 65 10.01 -18.79 -6.66
N ASP A 66 8.87 -18.95 -7.31
CA ASP A 66 8.14 -20.24 -7.44
C ASP A 66 6.73 -20.03 -8.00
N ASN A 67 6.63 -19.38 -9.16
CA ASN A 67 5.50 -19.61 -10.05
C ASN A 67 6.02 -19.63 -11.49
N GLY A 68 6.64 -20.77 -11.84
CA GLY A 68 6.87 -21.16 -13.23
C GLY A 68 5.57 -21.44 -13.97
#